data_AF-A0A7X4I2T4-F1
#
_entry.id   AF-A0A7X4I2T4-F1
#
_cell.length_a   1.000
_cell.length_b   1.000
_cell.length_c   1.000
_cell.angle_alpha   90.00
_cell.angle_beta   90.00
_cell.angle_gamma   90.00
#
_symmetry.space_group_name_H-M   'P 1'
#
loop_
_entity.id
_entity.type
_entity.pdbx_description
1 polymer ?
#
loop_
_entity_poly.entity_id
_entity_poly.type
_entity_poly.pdbx_seq_one_letter_code
_entity_poly.pdbx_strand_id
1 'polypeptide(L)'
;MDAGRESARLVNFVEVERRFRRSVNLDRDAGSPAALDGYIVTPAVRRALAQIADGLGEEGGDRVWSLVGPYGSGKSAFAVFLADLLSPSASPGGKAARKLLHESSDVALPRQRLHPVVLTAERAPLDTLLLKALGSTLDAIWRRQRGAKPRVLKTIRQYLDESGSESSRCATSDVVGCFEEALRAMAAKTGAGLLLMVDEAGKALEYAAQQHTRGDVYLLQALAEVAARTSGVPFVILTVLHQSFEHYAHQLGPSDRNEWSKVQGRFGEIAFREGGDQMIRLTAAAIRTTGRSTPQGWTRIVSAVAAWVSEGTGWDRTELADHLDVCWPLHPISAALLGPLFHSRSAQNERSLFAFLSAGEPLSFRDFLRTHGPDSLYTVDRLFDYATGMIGGRVLGRDGRRWAAIETAIQRLPPESDAVDEQVLKTVGLLAMLGDRVGLRASSETVAACVDHGGAADRSLERLK
;
A
#
# COMPACT_ATOMS: atom_id res chain seq x y z
N MET A 1 3.81 -12.13 45.13
CA MET A 1 3.48 -13.18 44.13
C MET A 1 3.17 -12.62 42.75
N ASP A 2 2.85 -11.32 42.59
CA ASP A 2 2.58 -10.72 41.26
C ASP A 2 3.82 -10.53 40.36
N ALA A 3 4.99 -10.19 40.93
CA ALA A 3 6.20 -9.90 40.14
C ALA A 3 6.70 -11.11 39.32
N GLY A 4 6.47 -12.35 39.78
CA GLY A 4 6.85 -13.57 39.05
C GLY A 4 5.93 -13.90 37.88
N ARG A 5 4.65 -13.50 37.93
CA ARG A 5 3.70 -13.66 36.82
C ARG A 5 3.82 -12.55 35.78
N GLU A 6 4.22 -11.33 36.17
CA GLU A 6 4.53 -10.26 35.21
C GLU A 6 5.75 -10.57 34.34
N SER A 7 6.77 -11.26 34.88
CA SER A 7 7.97 -11.63 34.12
C SER A 7 7.72 -12.67 33.01
N ALA A 8 6.59 -13.38 33.05
CA ALA A 8 6.26 -14.48 32.12
C ALA A 8 5.17 -14.10 31.09
N ARG A 9 4.93 -12.81 30.84
CA ARG A 9 3.94 -12.36 29.84
C ARG A 9 4.56 -12.26 28.45
N LEU A 10 3.77 -12.56 27.42
CA LEU A 10 4.17 -12.48 26.01
C LEU A 10 4.69 -11.09 25.61
N VAL A 11 4.16 -10.01 26.20
CA VAL A 11 4.62 -8.63 25.95
C VAL A 11 6.10 -8.39 26.28
N ASN A 12 6.72 -9.24 27.10
CA ASN A 12 8.15 -9.15 27.40
C ASN A 12 9.04 -9.80 26.32
N PHE A 13 8.45 -10.63 25.46
CA PHE A 13 9.13 -11.40 24.41
C PHE A 13 8.70 -10.97 23.00
N VAL A 14 7.57 -10.27 22.88
CA VAL A 14 6.97 -9.90 21.61
C VAL A 14 6.72 -8.40 21.60
N GLU A 15 7.39 -7.72 20.68
CA GLU A 15 7.19 -6.31 20.40
C GLU A 15 6.44 -6.15 19.08
N VAL A 16 5.46 -5.25 19.05
CA VAL A 16 4.78 -4.85 17.82
C VAL A 16 5.37 -3.51 17.38
N GLU A 17 6.14 -3.52 16.30
CA GLU A 17 6.74 -2.33 15.72
C GLU A 17 5.66 -1.38 15.20
N ARG A 18 5.73 -0.12 15.63
CA ARG A 18 4.82 0.96 15.18
C ARG A 18 5.27 1.61 13.86
N ARG A 19 6.14 0.95 13.09
CA ARG A 19 6.89 1.58 12.00
C ARG A 19 6.06 1.89 10.75
N PHE A 20 4.79 1.52 10.70
CA PHE A 20 3.93 1.80 9.57
C PHE A 20 3.23 3.15 9.73
N ARG A 21 3.63 4.15 8.94
CA ARG A 21 2.99 5.47 8.95
C ARG A 21 1.55 5.37 8.45
N ARG A 22 0.64 6.04 9.17
CA ARG A 22 -0.81 6.10 8.85
C ARG A 22 -1.14 6.78 7.52
N SER A 23 -0.26 7.68 7.05
CA SER A 23 -0.38 8.35 5.76
C SER A 23 0.97 8.93 5.33
N VAL A 24 1.23 8.84 4.03
CA VAL A 24 2.40 9.44 3.37
C VAL A 24 1.90 10.60 2.51
N ASN A 25 2.64 11.71 2.50
CA ASN A 25 2.37 12.85 1.63
C ASN A 25 3.60 13.06 0.74
N LEU A 26 3.42 12.96 -0.58
CA LEU A 26 4.53 12.98 -1.53
C LEU A 26 5.36 14.27 -1.42
N ASP A 27 4.71 15.44 -1.30
CA ASP A 27 5.40 16.74 -1.20
C ASP A 27 6.28 16.87 0.05
N ARG A 28 5.78 16.38 1.20
CA ARG A 28 6.49 16.49 2.48
C ARG A 28 7.52 15.40 2.69
N ASP A 29 7.22 14.19 2.25
CA ASP A 29 7.94 12.98 2.64
C ASP A 29 9.02 12.58 1.61
N ALA A 30 8.93 13.05 0.36
CA ALA A 30 10.00 12.83 -0.63
C ALA A 30 11.35 13.39 -0.18
N GLY A 31 12.41 12.60 -0.33
CA GLY A 31 13.77 12.91 0.08
C GLY A 31 14.10 12.58 1.54
N SER A 32 13.11 12.19 2.35
CA SER A 32 13.27 11.89 3.77
C SER A 32 13.48 10.39 4.00
N PRO A 33 14.63 9.93 4.53
CA PRO A 33 14.83 8.52 4.87
C PRO A 33 13.74 7.96 5.78
N ALA A 34 13.26 8.78 6.72
CA ALA A 34 12.23 8.39 7.68
C ALA A 34 10.85 8.14 7.05
N ALA A 35 10.66 8.53 5.78
CA ALA A 35 9.45 8.21 5.03
C ALA A 35 9.44 6.75 4.54
N LEU A 36 10.61 6.12 4.45
CA LEU A 36 10.78 4.73 4.02
C LEU A 36 10.87 3.75 5.20
N ASP A 37 10.90 4.25 6.44
CA ASP A 37 10.89 3.43 7.63
C ASP A 37 9.64 2.54 7.65
N GLY A 38 9.84 1.22 7.70
CA GLY A 38 8.75 0.24 7.67
C GLY A 38 8.08 0.04 6.30
N TYR A 39 8.58 0.65 5.22
CA TYR A 39 8.07 0.39 3.87
C TYR A 39 8.42 -1.03 3.42
N ILE A 40 7.44 -1.76 2.87
CA ILE A 40 7.61 -3.14 2.40
C ILE A 40 7.54 -3.16 0.87
N VAL A 41 8.53 -3.76 0.24
CA VAL A 41 8.55 -3.99 -1.22
C VAL A 41 7.73 -5.24 -1.55
N THR A 42 6.44 -5.03 -1.74
CA THR A 42 5.45 -6.08 -2.08
C THR A 42 5.61 -6.56 -3.53
N PRO A 43 4.98 -7.69 -3.90
CA PRO A 43 4.92 -8.11 -5.31
C PRO A 43 4.31 -7.04 -6.24
N ALA A 44 3.35 -6.25 -5.77
CA ALA A 44 2.77 -5.16 -6.54
C ALA A 44 3.80 -4.05 -6.82
N VAL A 45 4.57 -3.68 -5.80
CA VAL A 45 5.70 -2.74 -5.94
C VAL A 45 6.72 -3.27 -6.95
N ARG A 46 7.10 -4.54 -6.87
CA ARG A 46 8.08 -5.14 -7.80
C ARG A 46 7.60 -5.10 -9.25
N ARG A 47 6.34 -5.45 -9.51
CA ARG A 47 5.76 -5.38 -10.86
C ARG A 47 5.73 -3.94 -11.39
N ALA A 48 5.31 -2.98 -10.55
CA ALA A 48 5.30 -1.57 -10.92
C ALA A 48 6.73 -1.05 -11.22
N LEU A 49 7.72 -1.41 -10.39
CA LEU A 49 9.12 -1.07 -10.63
C LEU A 49 9.66 -1.70 -11.90
N ALA A 50 9.37 -2.97 -12.16
CA ALA A 50 9.84 -3.66 -13.35
C ALA A 50 9.32 -2.98 -14.62
N GLN A 51 8.02 -2.66 -14.68
CA GLN A 51 7.43 -1.95 -15.82
C GLN A 51 8.06 -0.57 -16.04
N ILE A 52 8.35 0.18 -14.96
CA ILE A 52 9.05 1.46 -15.07
C ILE A 52 10.51 1.25 -15.49
N ALA A 53 11.19 0.26 -14.93
CA ALA A 53 12.58 -0.05 -15.23
C ALA A 53 12.78 -0.43 -16.71
N ASP A 54 11.90 -1.27 -17.25
CA ASP A 54 11.90 -1.72 -18.64
C ASP A 54 11.76 -0.52 -19.58
N GLY A 55 10.74 0.32 -19.35
CA GLY A 55 10.57 1.53 -20.15
C GLY A 55 11.80 2.42 -20.08
N LEU A 56 12.31 2.72 -18.89
CA LEU A 56 13.52 3.52 -18.68
C LEU A 56 14.78 2.94 -19.35
N GLY A 57 14.90 1.61 -19.44
CA GLY A 57 16.06 0.92 -20.01
C GLY A 57 16.15 1.01 -21.53
N GLU A 58 15.03 1.13 -22.22
CA GLU A 58 14.97 1.13 -23.69
C GLU A 58 15.05 2.55 -24.29
N GLU A 59 15.80 2.69 -25.40
CA GLU A 59 15.75 3.90 -26.22
C GLU A 59 14.38 3.99 -26.91
N GLY A 60 13.64 5.08 -26.65
CA GLY A 60 12.26 5.22 -27.13
C GLY A 60 11.22 4.42 -26.34
N GLY A 61 11.61 3.77 -25.23
CA GLY A 61 10.67 3.11 -24.32
C GLY A 61 9.76 4.10 -23.61
N ASP A 62 8.72 3.59 -22.93
CA ASP A 62 7.74 4.41 -22.23
C ASP A 62 8.42 5.33 -21.19
N ARG A 63 7.87 6.54 -21.08
CA ARG A 63 8.34 7.59 -20.15
C ARG A 63 7.21 8.17 -19.29
N VAL A 64 5.99 7.72 -19.53
CA VAL A 64 4.78 8.35 -19.04
C VAL A 64 3.86 7.25 -18.55
N TRP A 65 3.52 7.27 -17.27
CA TRP A 65 2.73 6.23 -16.63
C TRP A 65 1.61 6.77 -15.76
N SER A 66 0.55 5.96 -15.66
CA SER A 66 -0.55 6.15 -14.72
C SER A 66 -0.60 5.02 -13.72
N LEU A 67 -0.31 5.34 -12.47
CA LEU A 67 -0.43 4.42 -11.34
C LEU A 67 -1.88 4.40 -10.86
N VAL A 68 -2.61 3.34 -11.18
CA VAL A 68 -4.05 3.22 -10.95
C VAL A 68 -4.34 2.16 -9.90
N GLY A 69 -5.09 2.51 -8.85
CA GLY A 69 -5.51 1.55 -7.83
C GLY A 69 -6.39 2.20 -6.77
N PRO A 70 -7.13 1.44 -5.96
CA PRO A 70 -8.08 2.01 -5.00
C PRO A 70 -7.39 2.86 -3.91
N TYR A 71 -8.15 3.68 -3.17
CA TYR A 71 -7.65 4.38 -1.99
C TYR A 71 -6.97 3.40 -1.03
N GLY A 72 -5.89 3.80 -0.33
CA GLY A 72 -5.24 2.95 0.67
C GLY A 72 -4.49 1.72 0.14
N SER A 73 -4.33 1.58 -1.18
CA SER A 73 -3.50 0.52 -1.79
C SER A 73 -1.99 0.76 -1.72
N GLY A 74 -1.51 1.85 -1.11
CA GLY A 74 -0.07 2.14 -1.00
C GLY A 74 0.54 2.96 -2.15
N LYS A 75 -0.25 3.42 -3.14
CA LYS A 75 0.23 4.20 -4.29
C LYS A 75 1.13 5.39 -3.95
N SER A 76 0.71 6.26 -3.03
CA SER A 76 1.51 7.44 -2.65
C SER A 76 2.79 7.07 -1.89
N ALA A 77 2.77 5.95 -1.14
CA ALA A 77 3.98 5.42 -0.50
C ALA A 77 4.96 4.87 -1.55
N PHE A 78 4.45 4.14 -2.56
CA PHE A 78 5.24 3.74 -3.72
C PHE A 78 5.79 4.94 -4.49
N ALA A 79 5.00 6.00 -4.67
CA ALA A 79 5.42 7.23 -5.32
C ALA A 79 6.61 7.88 -4.56
N VAL A 80 6.55 7.97 -3.22
CA VAL A 80 7.69 8.46 -2.42
C VAL A 80 8.91 7.56 -2.59
N PHE A 81 8.72 6.24 -2.50
CA PHE A 81 9.80 5.29 -2.68
C PHE A 81 10.47 5.43 -4.05
N LEU A 82 9.69 5.56 -5.13
CA LEU A 82 10.19 5.76 -6.49
C LEU A 82 10.92 7.09 -6.65
N ALA A 83 10.36 8.18 -6.10
CA ALA A 83 11.00 9.50 -6.11
C ALA A 83 12.40 9.46 -5.50
N ASP A 84 12.52 8.81 -4.34
CA ASP A 84 13.80 8.63 -3.66
C ASP A 84 14.74 7.71 -4.43
N LEU A 85 14.23 6.60 -4.95
CA LEU A 85 15.01 5.60 -5.66
C LEU A 85 15.68 6.16 -6.92
N LEU A 86 14.95 6.95 -7.71
CA LEU A 86 15.42 7.61 -8.93
C LEU A 86 16.17 8.93 -8.67
N SER A 87 16.11 9.45 -7.44
CA SER A 87 16.86 10.65 -7.05
C SER A 87 18.38 10.46 -7.19
N PRO A 88 19.15 11.55 -7.36
CA PRO A 88 20.60 11.48 -7.38
C PRO A 88 21.18 10.80 -6.12
N SER A 89 22.16 9.92 -6.31
CA SER A 89 22.72 9.01 -5.30
C SER A 89 23.27 9.65 -4.02
N ALA A 90 23.47 10.96 -4.01
CA ALA A 90 23.91 11.70 -2.82
C ALA A 90 22.77 12.02 -1.85
N SER A 91 21.50 11.90 -2.26
CA SER A 91 20.37 12.22 -1.37
C SER A 91 20.21 11.17 -0.25
N PRO A 92 19.94 11.58 1.00
CA PRO A 92 19.66 10.64 2.09
C PRO A 92 18.54 9.66 1.76
N GLY A 93 17.40 10.16 1.26
CA GLY A 93 16.27 9.34 0.81
C GLY A 93 16.68 8.33 -0.27
N GLY A 94 17.45 8.75 -1.28
CA GLY A 94 17.87 7.86 -2.35
C GLY A 94 18.85 6.77 -1.92
N LYS A 95 19.71 7.03 -0.92
CA LYS A 95 20.52 5.96 -0.30
C LYS A 95 19.64 4.95 0.43
N ALA A 96 18.66 5.43 1.20
CA ALA A 96 17.73 4.57 1.93
C ALA A 96 16.87 3.72 0.98
N ALA A 97 16.32 4.32 -0.08
CA ALA A 97 15.51 3.63 -1.08
C ALA A 97 16.29 2.54 -1.82
N ARG A 98 17.53 2.83 -2.25
CA ARG A 98 18.38 1.85 -2.93
C ARG A 98 18.81 0.70 -2.02
N LYS A 99 19.11 1.01 -0.75
CA LYS A 99 19.38 -0.02 0.27
C LYS A 99 18.17 -0.93 0.43
N LEU A 100 16.98 -0.33 0.61
CA LEU A 100 15.74 -1.08 0.74
C LEU A 100 15.44 -1.94 -0.49
N LEU A 101 15.66 -1.42 -1.69
CA LEU A 101 15.51 -2.20 -2.93
C LEU A 101 16.47 -3.37 -2.94
N HIS A 102 17.76 -3.15 -2.71
CA HIS A 102 18.79 -4.20 -2.73
C HIS A 102 18.53 -5.31 -1.70
N GLU A 103 18.02 -4.96 -0.51
CA GLU A 103 17.72 -5.93 0.54
C GLU A 103 16.44 -6.73 0.26
N SER A 104 15.55 -6.22 -0.58
CA SER A 104 14.24 -6.82 -0.79
C SER A 104 14.07 -7.42 -2.18
N SER A 105 14.69 -6.91 -3.23
CA SER A 105 14.34 -7.21 -4.62
C SER A 105 15.52 -7.19 -5.59
N ASP A 106 15.47 -8.08 -6.57
CA ASP A 106 16.44 -8.20 -7.65
C ASP A 106 16.12 -7.32 -8.87
N VAL A 107 15.07 -6.48 -8.79
CA VAL A 107 14.71 -5.57 -9.88
C VAL A 107 15.87 -4.60 -10.14
N ALA A 108 16.48 -4.73 -11.32
CA ALA A 108 17.56 -3.86 -11.75
C ALA A 108 17.00 -2.56 -12.33
N LEU A 109 17.34 -1.43 -11.71
CA LEU A 109 16.98 -0.12 -12.24
C LEU A 109 18.10 0.45 -13.13
N PRO A 110 17.74 1.13 -14.23
CA PRO A 110 18.71 1.83 -15.04
C PRO A 110 19.42 2.92 -14.22
N ARG A 111 20.68 3.21 -14.57
CA ARG A 111 21.55 4.18 -13.86
C ARG A 111 21.13 5.65 -14.00
N GLN A 112 19.95 5.89 -14.56
CA GLN A 112 19.41 7.22 -14.78
C GLN A 112 19.15 7.90 -13.43
N ARG A 113 19.38 9.21 -13.39
CA ARG A 113 19.15 10.04 -12.22
C ARG A 113 18.12 11.09 -12.60
N LEU A 114 17.08 11.22 -11.80
CA LEU A 114 15.98 12.13 -12.02
C LEU A 114 15.75 12.96 -10.78
N HIS A 115 15.59 14.27 -10.94
CA HIS A 115 15.12 15.11 -9.86
C HIS A 115 13.60 15.05 -9.80
N PRO A 116 13.00 14.63 -8.67
CA PRO A 116 11.56 14.59 -8.54
C PRO A 116 10.99 16.02 -8.49
N VAL A 117 10.07 16.31 -9.41
CA VAL A 117 9.15 17.45 -9.37
C VAL A 117 7.84 16.90 -8.86
N VAL A 118 7.55 17.17 -7.59
CA VAL A 118 6.36 16.62 -6.93
C VAL A 118 5.23 17.64 -6.95
N LEU A 119 4.03 17.15 -7.26
CA LEU A 119 2.78 17.89 -7.18
C LEU A 119 1.71 17.00 -6.54
N THR A 120 1.20 17.38 -5.37
CA THR A 120 -0.12 16.90 -4.92
C THR A 120 -1.20 17.76 -5.55
N ALA A 121 -1.95 17.21 -6.51
CA ALA A 121 -2.96 17.95 -7.24
C ALA A 121 -4.17 18.31 -6.36
N GLU A 122 -4.74 19.47 -6.65
CA GLU A 122 -5.99 19.97 -6.11
C GLU A 122 -6.95 20.35 -7.25
N ARG A 123 -8.17 20.78 -6.94
CA ARG A 123 -9.14 21.22 -7.95
C ARG A 123 -8.82 22.64 -8.40
N ALA A 124 -7.78 22.76 -9.22
CA ALA A 124 -7.28 24.02 -9.76
C ALA A 124 -6.68 23.82 -11.17
N PRO A 125 -6.45 24.90 -11.93
CA PRO A 125 -5.83 24.82 -13.26
C PRO A 125 -4.48 24.09 -13.24
N LEU A 126 -4.32 23.09 -14.11
CA LEU A 126 -3.18 22.18 -14.05
C LEU A 126 -1.86 22.87 -14.39
N ASP A 127 -1.89 23.81 -15.33
CA ASP A 127 -0.74 24.66 -15.68
C ASP A 127 -0.13 25.39 -14.47
N THR A 128 -0.98 26.00 -13.65
CA THR A 128 -0.58 26.77 -12.47
C THR A 128 0.03 25.84 -11.42
N LEU A 129 -0.59 24.67 -11.21
CA LEU A 129 -0.08 23.65 -10.30
C LEU A 129 1.29 23.13 -10.74
N LEU A 130 1.46 22.84 -12.02
CA LEU A 130 2.71 22.36 -12.60
C LEU A 130 3.82 23.42 -12.54
N LEU A 131 3.52 24.67 -12.87
CA LEU A 131 4.49 25.77 -12.81
C LEU A 131 4.93 26.04 -11.37
N LYS A 132 4.02 25.98 -10.39
CA LYS A 132 4.36 26.07 -8.95
C LYS A 132 5.30 24.96 -8.52
N ALA A 133 4.99 23.71 -8.87
CA ALA A 133 5.80 22.54 -8.54
C ALA A 133 7.19 22.57 -9.20
N LEU A 134 7.26 22.95 -10.48
CA LEU A 134 8.51 23.09 -11.21
C LEU A 134 9.36 24.22 -10.61
N GLY A 135 8.76 25.39 -10.36
CA GLY A 135 9.42 26.54 -9.79
C GLY A 135 10.02 26.26 -8.41
N SER A 136 9.26 25.63 -7.51
CA SER A 136 9.71 25.27 -6.17
C SER A 136 10.88 24.28 -6.21
N THR A 137 10.80 23.27 -7.10
CA THR A 137 11.85 22.26 -7.31
C THR A 137 13.14 22.90 -7.81
N LEU A 138 13.06 23.73 -8.85
CA LEU A 138 14.21 24.46 -9.40
C LEU A 138 14.82 25.40 -8.36
N ASP A 139 14.01 26.14 -7.61
CA ASP A 139 14.53 27.03 -6.55
C ASP A 139 15.25 26.24 -5.44
N ALA A 140 14.75 25.07 -5.04
CA ALA A 140 15.39 24.21 -4.05
C ALA A 140 16.75 23.66 -4.53
N ILE A 141 16.83 23.25 -5.80
CA ILE A 141 18.06 22.74 -6.43
C ILE A 141 19.09 23.87 -6.54
N TRP A 142 18.71 25.03 -7.11
CA TRP A 142 19.64 26.13 -7.30
C TRP A 142 20.07 26.84 -6.02
N ARG A 143 19.30 26.73 -4.92
CA ARG A 143 19.73 27.21 -3.60
C ARG A 143 20.99 26.49 -3.09
N ARG A 144 21.19 25.24 -3.50
CA ARG A 144 22.34 24.39 -3.10
C ARG A 144 23.49 24.42 -4.11
N GLN A 145 23.31 25.10 -5.24
CA GLN A 145 24.26 25.11 -6.35
C GLN A 145 24.89 26.50 -6.49
N ARG A 146 26.19 26.56 -6.83
CA ARG A 146 26.85 27.82 -7.18
C ARG A 146 26.51 28.23 -8.62
N GLY A 147 26.27 29.51 -8.87
CA GLY A 147 26.08 30.07 -10.22
C GLY A 147 24.73 30.76 -10.42
N ALA A 148 24.51 31.26 -11.64
CA ALA A 148 23.28 31.96 -11.99
C ALA A 148 22.07 31.00 -12.00
N LYS A 149 20.92 31.52 -11.56
CA LYS A 149 19.63 30.85 -11.70
C LYS A 149 19.23 30.78 -13.19
N PRO A 150 18.58 29.69 -13.65
CA PRO A 150 18.13 29.57 -15.02
C PRO A 150 17.03 30.61 -15.30
N ARG A 151 16.94 31.08 -16.55
CA ARG A 151 15.99 32.14 -16.93
C ARG A 151 14.55 31.69 -16.70
N VAL A 152 14.26 30.40 -16.90
CA VAL A 152 12.96 29.78 -16.63
C VAL A 152 12.40 30.08 -15.24
N LEU A 153 13.22 30.24 -14.20
CA LEU A 153 12.72 30.60 -12.86
C LEU A 153 12.08 31.99 -12.83
N LYS A 154 12.61 32.94 -13.62
CA LYS A 154 12.00 34.25 -13.77
C LYS A 154 10.70 34.15 -14.57
N THR A 155 10.72 33.39 -15.66
CA THR A 155 9.55 33.16 -16.52
C THR A 155 8.39 32.52 -15.75
N ILE A 156 8.66 31.47 -14.97
CA ILE A 156 7.67 30.80 -14.11
C ILE A 156 7.05 31.80 -13.13
N ARG A 157 7.87 32.62 -12.44
CA ARG A 157 7.36 33.62 -11.49
C ARG A 157 6.47 34.64 -12.18
N GLN A 158 6.87 35.13 -13.35
CA GLN A 158 6.06 36.05 -14.13
C GLN A 158 4.68 35.45 -14.45
N TYR A 159 4.62 34.21 -14.95
CA TYR A 159 3.35 33.55 -15.23
C TYR A 159 2.50 33.34 -13.96
N LEU A 160 3.12 33.01 -12.83
CA LEU A 160 2.41 32.83 -11.57
C LEU A 160 1.91 34.15 -10.96
N ASP A 161 2.65 35.24 -11.11
CA ASP A 161 2.26 36.57 -10.65
C ASP A 161 1.14 37.18 -11.53
N GLU A 162 1.13 36.85 -12.83
CA GLU A 162 0.11 37.30 -13.79
C GLU A 162 -1.17 36.44 -13.76
N SER A 163 -1.12 35.24 -13.18
CA SER A 163 -2.26 34.31 -13.06
C SER A 163 -3.05 34.57 -11.78
N GLY A 164 -4.39 34.59 -11.90
CA GLY A 164 -5.29 34.68 -10.73
C GLY A 164 -5.51 33.31 -10.07
N SER A 165 -6.25 33.26 -8.95
CA SER A 165 -6.57 31.99 -8.27
C SER A 165 -7.45 31.05 -9.10
N GLU A 166 -8.21 31.57 -10.07
CA GLU A 166 -9.23 30.83 -10.83
C GLU A 166 -9.05 30.88 -12.35
N SER A 167 -8.07 31.63 -12.87
CA SER A 167 -7.78 31.68 -14.30
C SER A 167 -6.28 31.77 -14.55
N SER A 168 -5.77 30.74 -15.22
CA SER A 168 -4.43 30.78 -15.79
C SER A 168 -4.45 31.59 -17.08
N ARG A 169 -3.41 32.41 -17.28
CA ARG A 169 -3.16 33.14 -18.52
C ARG A 169 -2.07 32.49 -19.37
N CYS A 170 -1.54 31.35 -18.92
CA CYS A 170 -0.44 30.66 -19.56
C CYS A 170 -0.96 29.79 -20.71
N ALA A 171 -0.40 29.92 -21.92
CA ALA A 171 -0.71 28.98 -22.98
C ALA A 171 -0.03 27.63 -22.71
N THR A 172 -0.58 26.53 -23.24
CA THR A 172 0.06 25.20 -23.11
C THR A 172 1.51 25.21 -23.59
N SER A 173 1.81 25.94 -24.68
CA SER A 173 3.16 26.09 -25.23
C SER A 173 4.14 26.75 -24.26
N ASP A 174 3.65 27.68 -23.42
CA ASP A 174 4.48 28.40 -22.46
C ASP A 174 4.89 27.49 -21.31
N VAL A 175 3.95 26.70 -20.78
CA VAL A 175 4.23 25.69 -19.75
C VAL A 175 5.21 24.64 -20.28
N VAL A 176 4.96 24.12 -21.49
CA VAL A 176 5.86 23.16 -22.15
C VAL A 176 7.26 23.77 -22.32
N GLY A 177 7.35 25.01 -22.80
CA GLY A 177 8.62 25.73 -22.94
C GLY A 177 9.38 25.86 -21.62
N CYS A 178 8.66 26.08 -20.51
CA CYS A 178 9.26 26.09 -19.17
C CYS A 178 9.84 24.71 -18.80
N PHE A 179 9.12 23.62 -19.04
CA PHE A 179 9.65 22.27 -18.78
C PHE A 179 10.88 21.96 -19.65
N GLU A 180 10.87 22.33 -20.93
CA GLU A 180 12.00 22.10 -21.83
C GLU A 180 13.24 22.92 -21.46
N GLU A 181 13.07 24.18 -21.05
CA GLU A 181 14.18 24.99 -20.57
C GLU A 181 14.71 24.44 -19.24
N ALA A 182 13.82 24.03 -18.34
CA ALA A 182 14.19 23.40 -17.08
C ALA A 182 14.98 22.10 -17.31
N LEU A 183 14.52 21.22 -18.20
CA LEU A 183 15.22 19.98 -18.57
C LEU A 183 16.62 20.27 -19.09
N ARG A 184 16.78 21.24 -20.00
CA ARG A 184 18.10 21.64 -20.52
C ARG A 184 19.01 22.19 -19.43
N ALA A 185 18.48 23.04 -18.54
CA ALA A 185 19.23 23.60 -17.43
C ALA A 185 19.67 22.52 -16.43
N MET A 186 18.79 21.56 -16.13
CA MET A 186 19.06 20.40 -15.27
C MET A 186 20.11 19.48 -15.88
N ALA A 187 19.95 19.11 -17.15
CA ALA A 187 20.93 18.30 -17.88
C ALA A 187 22.33 18.91 -17.80
N ALA A 188 22.45 20.21 -18.11
CA ALA A 188 23.71 20.92 -18.10
C ALA A 188 24.31 21.06 -16.69
N LYS A 189 23.48 21.21 -15.65
CA LYS A 189 23.94 21.49 -14.29
C LYS A 189 24.25 20.25 -13.46
N THR A 190 23.45 19.19 -13.61
CA THR A 190 23.52 17.99 -12.75
C THR A 190 23.74 16.70 -13.53
N GLY A 191 23.60 16.71 -14.86
CA GLY A 191 23.62 15.50 -15.68
C GLY A 191 22.44 14.56 -15.39
N ALA A 192 21.37 15.07 -14.77
CA ALA A 192 20.19 14.33 -14.38
C ALA A 192 18.93 14.94 -15.03
N GLY A 193 17.94 14.09 -15.27
CA GLY A 193 16.66 14.46 -15.85
C GLY A 193 15.64 14.89 -14.79
N LEU A 194 14.36 14.91 -15.17
CA LEU A 194 13.24 15.22 -14.28
C LEU A 194 12.27 14.04 -14.18
N LEU A 195 11.73 13.84 -12.98
CA LEU A 195 10.62 12.94 -12.70
C LEU A 195 9.44 13.79 -12.22
N LEU A 196 8.49 14.09 -13.10
CA LEU A 196 7.25 14.78 -12.74
C LEU A 196 6.28 13.77 -12.12
N MET A 197 5.87 14.02 -10.88
CA MET A 197 4.94 13.16 -10.16
C MET A 197 3.72 13.97 -9.76
N VAL A 198 2.56 13.54 -10.24
CA VAL A 198 1.28 14.18 -9.95
C VAL A 198 0.46 13.22 -9.08
N ASP A 199 0.53 13.41 -7.77
CA ASP A 199 -0.31 12.68 -6.82
C ASP A 199 -1.75 13.25 -6.83
N GLU A 200 -2.75 12.42 -6.57
CA GLU A 200 -4.16 12.82 -6.61
C GLU A 200 -4.58 13.49 -7.93
N ALA A 201 -3.97 13.10 -9.07
CA ALA A 201 -4.15 13.75 -10.37
C ALA A 201 -5.63 13.84 -10.79
N GLY A 202 -6.46 12.91 -10.32
CA GLY A 202 -7.91 12.91 -10.54
C GLY A 202 -8.60 14.22 -10.17
N LYS A 203 -8.11 14.97 -9.16
CA LYS A 203 -8.70 16.26 -8.78
C LYS A 203 -8.49 17.36 -9.82
N ALA A 204 -7.30 17.43 -10.40
CA ALA A 204 -7.02 18.36 -11.49
C ALA A 204 -7.78 17.95 -12.76
N LEU A 205 -7.89 16.65 -13.01
CA LEU A 205 -8.66 16.10 -14.12
C LEU A 205 -10.17 16.38 -13.99
N GLU A 206 -10.75 16.22 -12.80
CA GLU A 206 -12.13 16.59 -12.50
C GLU A 206 -12.38 18.09 -12.73
N TYR A 207 -11.45 18.93 -12.29
CA TYR A 207 -11.54 20.38 -12.49
C TYR A 207 -11.52 20.73 -13.99
N ALA A 208 -10.58 20.16 -14.74
CA ALA A 208 -10.47 20.32 -16.19
C ALA A 208 -11.71 19.79 -16.94
N ALA A 209 -12.37 18.76 -16.41
CA ALA A 209 -13.59 18.23 -17.01
C ALA A 209 -14.82 19.11 -16.79
N GLN A 210 -14.86 19.87 -15.68
CA GLN A 210 -15.98 20.77 -15.35
C GLN A 210 -15.82 22.15 -16.02
N GLN A 211 -14.59 22.63 -16.08
CA GLN A 211 -14.23 23.90 -16.70
C GLN A 211 -13.93 23.64 -18.18
N HIS A 212 -14.87 23.94 -19.08
CA HIS A 212 -14.74 23.69 -20.54
C HIS A 212 -13.62 24.52 -21.23
N THR A 213 -12.72 25.13 -20.45
CA THR A 213 -11.46 25.72 -20.92
C THR A 213 -10.51 24.61 -21.36
N ARG A 214 -10.44 24.41 -22.69
CA ARG A 214 -9.72 23.36 -23.44
C ARG A 214 -8.22 23.12 -23.11
N GLY A 215 -7.59 23.86 -22.20
CA GLY A 215 -6.13 23.91 -22.04
C GLY A 215 -5.49 22.75 -21.25
N ASP A 216 -6.16 22.27 -20.20
CA ASP A 216 -5.52 21.38 -19.21
C ASP A 216 -5.25 19.96 -19.72
N VAL A 217 -6.18 19.41 -20.52
CA VAL A 217 -6.06 18.05 -21.07
C VAL A 217 -4.97 17.99 -22.15
N TYR A 218 -4.96 19.02 -23.01
CA TYR A 218 -3.95 19.17 -24.04
C TYR A 218 -2.55 19.38 -23.44
N LEU A 219 -2.45 19.98 -22.25
CA LEU A 219 -1.18 20.14 -21.55
C LEU A 219 -0.55 18.81 -21.14
N LEU A 220 -1.32 17.85 -20.60
CA LEU A 220 -0.81 16.52 -20.28
C LEU A 220 -0.31 15.79 -21.55
N GLN A 221 -1.05 15.92 -22.65
CA GLN A 221 -0.61 15.37 -23.93
C GLN A 221 0.72 15.98 -24.38
N ALA A 222 0.82 17.31 -24.37
CA ALA A 222 2.00 18.02 -24.84
C ALA A 222 3.23 17.70 -23.97
N LEU A 223 3.06 17.56 -22.65
CA LEU A 223 4.13 17.12 -21.75
C LEU A 223 4.53 15.65 -21.99
N ALA A 224 3.56 14.78 -22.27
CA ALA A 224 3.86 13.39 -22.63
C ALA A 224 4.67 13.30 -23.95
N GLU A 225 4.37 14.14 -24.93
CA GLU A 225 5.15 14.23 -26.17
C GLU A 225 6.58 14.75 -25.91
N VAL A 226 6.75 15.70 -24.99
CA VAL A 226 8.08 16.16 -24.54
C VAL A 226 8.85 15.00 -23.89
N ALA A 227 8.20 14.23 -23.01
CA ALA A 227 8.81 13.09 -22.34
C ALA A 227 9.30 12.04 -23.34
N ALA A 228 8.47 11.70 -24.33
CA ALA A 228 8.79 10.71 -25.36
C ALA A 228 9.95 11.13 -26.28
N ARG A 229 10.11 12.43 -26.59
CA ARG A 229 11.17 12.91 -27.49
C ARG A 229 12.52 13.18 -26.82
N THR A 230 12.59 13.11 -25.49
CA THR A 230 13.81 13.51 -24.78
C THR A 230 14.91 12.46 -24.98
N SER A 231 16.09 12.90 -25.46
CA SER A 231 17.29 12.09 -25.61
C SER A 231 18.41 12.55 -24.67
N GLY A 232 19.23 11.63 -24.17
CA GLY A 232 20.33 11.92 -23.25
C GLY A 232 19.93 11.87 -21.77
N VAL A 233 19.19 12.85 -21.26
CA VAL A 233 18.63 12.82 -19.89
C VAL A 233 17.13 12.55 -19.93
N PRO A 234 16.55 11.66 -19.10
CA PRO A 234 15.14 11.30 -19.25
C PRO A 234 14.22 12.39 -18.68
N PHE A 235 13.06 12.59 -19.29
CA PHE A 235 11.93 13.23 -18.65
C PHE A 235 10.85 12.18 -18.44
N VAL A 236 10.48 11.97 -17.18
CA VAL A 236 9.52 10.92 -16.78
C VAL A 236 8.31 11.56 -16.13
N ILE A 237 7.13 11.05 -16.43
CA ILE A 237 5.87 11.50 -15.82
C ILE A 237 5.19 10.30 -15.16
N LEU A 238 4.82 10.44 -13.88
CA LEU A 238 3.99 9.50 -13.15
C LEU A 238 2.76 10.22 -12.57
N THR A 239 1.58 9.86 -13.05
CA THR A 239 0.31 10.31 -12.44
C THR A 239 -0.23 9.24 -11.50
N VAL A 240 -0.70 9.62 -10.31
CA VAL A 240 -1.33 8.68 -9.36
C VAL A 240 -2.84 8.91 -9.33
N LEU A 241 -3.59 7.84 -9.56
CA LEU A 241 -5.04 7.88 -9.72
C LEU A 241 -5.75 6.78 -8.92
N HIS A 242 -6.99 7.06 -8.49
CA HIS A 242 -7.81 6.08 -7.78
C HIS A 242 -8.56 5.14 -8.72
N GLN A 243 -8.89 5.64 -9.90
CA GLN A 243 -9.57 4.93 -10.97
C GLN A 243 -8.92 5.29 -12.30
N SER A 244 -9.18 4.52 -13.35
CA SER A 244 -8.65 4.83 -14.68
C SER A 244 -9.15 6.19 -15.17
N PHE A 245 -8.41 6.78 -16.12
CA PHE A 245 -8.76 8.05 -16.77
C PHE A 245 -10.20 8.07 -17.31
N GLU A 246 -10.71 6.95 -17.81
CA GLU A 246 -12.07 6.80 -18.36
C GLU A 246 -13.18 7.18 -17.37
N HIS A 247 -12.97 6.90 -16.08
CA HIS A 247 -14.00 7.21 -15.07
C HIS A 247 -14.21 8.72 -14.93
N TYR A 248 -13.12 9.49 -15.00
CA TYR A 248 -13.17 10.95 -14.93
C TYR A 248 -13.79 11.57 -16.20
N ALA A 249 -13.66 10.90 -17.35
CA ALA A 249 -14.22 11.35 -18.62
C ALA A 249 -15.72 11.06 -18.78
N HIS A 250 -16.35 10.28 -17.89
CA HIS A 250 -17.76 9.89 -18.05
C HIS A 250 -18.74 11.08 -18.00
N GLN A 251 -18.37 12.22 -17.40
CA GLN A 251 -19.25 13.40 -17.38
C GLN A 251 -19.07 14.32 -18.59
N LEU A 252 -18.10 14.03 -19.46
CA LEU A 252 -17.76 14.85 -20.62
C LEU A 252 -18.63 14.56 -21.85
N GLY A 253 -18.75 15.55 -22.72
CA GLY A 253 -19.34 15.39 -24.06
C GLY A 253 -18.51 14.48 -24.97
N PRO A 254 -19.07 13.97 -26.08
CA PRO A 254 -18.39 12.99 -26.93
C PRO A 254 -17.05 13.44 -27.51
N SER A 255 -16.93 14.72 -27.89
CA SER A 255 -15.68 15.29 -28.42
C SER A 255 -14.57 15.28 -27.38
N ASP A 256 -14.88 15.74 -26.16
CA ASP A 256 -13.91 15.80 -25.08
C ASP A 256 -13.53 14.37 -24.66
N ARG A 257 -14.48 13.45 -24.51
CA ARG A 257 -14.15 12.03 -24.23
C ARG A 257 -13.14 11.43 -25.21
N ASN A 258 -13.25 11.76 -26.49
CA ASN A 258 -12.32 11.27 -27.51
C ASN A 258 -10.91 11.86 -27.32
N GLU A 259 -10.81 13.16 -27.02
CA GLU A 259 -9.52 13.77 -26.68
C GLU A 259 -8.92 13.16 -25.40
N TRP A 260 -9.74 12.90 -24.38
CA TRP A 260 -9.31 12.22 -23.15
C TRP A 260 -8.79 10.80 -23.39
N SER A 261 -9.43 10.04 -24.27
CA SER A 261 -8.97 8.70 -24.65
C SER A 261 -7.62 8.75 -25.37
N LYS A 262 -7.38 9.75 -26.22
CA LYS A 262 -6.07 9.98 -26.85
C LYS A 262 -4.97 10.28 -25.84
N VAL A 263 -5.26 11.08 -24.81
CA VAL A 263 -4.30 11.35 -23.73
C VAL A 263 -4.01 10.07 -22.95
N GLN A 264 -5.04 9.35 -22.51
CA GLN A 264 -4.87 8.08 -21.79
C GLN A 264 -4.04 7.07 -22.58
N GLY A 265 -4.24 6.95 -23.89
CA GLY A 265 -3.47 6.03 -24.74
C GLY A 265 -1.96 6.31 -24.79
N ARG A 266 -1.50 7.47 -24.29
CA ARG A 266 -0.07 7.83 -24.18
C ARG A 266 0.53 7.53 -22.81
N PHE A 267 -0.30 7.19 -21.83
CA PHE A 267 0.14 6.86 -20.49
C PHE A 267 0.08 5.33 -20.32
N GLY A 268 1.23 4.71 -20.09
CA GLY A 268 1.28 3.30 -19.72
C GLY A 268 0.56 3.08 -18.39
N GLU A 269 -0.47 2.23 -18.36
CA GLU A 269 -1.20 1.95 -17.13
C GLU A 269 -0.40 0.97 -16.25
N ILE A 270 -0.20 1.34 -14.98
CA ILE A 270 0.36 0.48 -13.94
C ILE A 270 -0.75 0.21 -12.93
N ALA A 271 -1.34 -0.98 -13.01
CA ALA A 271 -2.36 -1.42 -12.05
C ALA A 271 -1.71 -1.73 -10.68
N PHE A 272 -1.91 -0.82 -9.72
CA PHE A 272 -1.40 -0.95 -8.37
C PHE A 272 -2.43 -1.61 -7.45
N ARG A 273 -2.38 -2.94 -7.43
CA ARG A 273 -3.26 -3.78 -6.62
C ARG A 273 -2.42 -4.70 -5.76
N GLU A 274 -2.52 -4.49 -4.46
CA GLU A 274 -1.92 -5.38 -3.47
C GLU A 274 -2.64 -6.73 -3.47
N GLY A 275 -1.86 -7.80 -3.30
CA GLY A 275 -2.38 -9.16 -3.24
C GLY A 275 -3.02 -9.49 -1.90
N GLY A 276 -3.75 -10.61 -1.83
CA GLY A 276 -4.33 -11.10 -0.58
C GLY A 276 -3.29 -11.44 0.49
N ASP A 277 -2.04 -11.65 0.08
CA ASP A 277 -0.86 -11.91 0.90
C ASP A 277 -0.36 -10.68 1.69
N GLN A 278 -0.71 -9.47 1.25
CA GLN A 278 -0.19 -8.22 1.82
C GLN A 278 -0.37 -8.15 3.35
N MET A 279 -1.50 -8.63 3.86
CA MET A 279 -1.86 -8.53 5.27
C MET A 279 -1.02 -9.46 6.15
N ILE A 280 -0.65 -10.64 5.62
CA ILE A 280 0.29 -11.54 6.30
C ILE A 280 1.69 -10.90 6.30
N ARG A 281 2.12 -10.30 5.17
CA ARG A 281 3.42 -9.61 5.08
C ARG A 281 3.54 -8.45 6.06
N LEU A 282 2.51 -7.62 6.15
CA LEU A 282 2.44 -6.51 7.10
C LEU A 282 2.47 -7.00 8.55
N THR A 283 1.72 -8.07 8.86
CA THR A 283 1.73 -8.69 10.19
C THR A 283 3.12 -9.21 10.56
N ALA A 284 3.75 -9.98 9.66
CA ALA A 284 5.08 -10.54 9.88
C ALA A 284 6.15 -9.45 10.06
N ALA A 285 6.08 -8.36 9.28
CA ALA A 285 6.99 -7.23 9.41
C ALA A 285 6.74 -6.41 10.70
N ALA A 286 5.53 -6.41 11.23
CA ALA A 286 5.17 -5.69 12.46
C ALA A 286 5.61 -6.43 13.73
N ILE A 287 5.73 -7.75 13.70
CA ILE A 287 6.01 -8.56 14.89
C ILE A 287 7.52 -8.80 15.03
N ARG A 288 8.07 -8.44 16.19
CA ARG A 288 9.44 -8.76 16.60
C ARG A 288 9.42 -9.62 17.83
N THR A 289 10.23 -10.67 17.82
CA THR A 289 10.27 -11.65 18.91
C THR A 289 11.70 -11.78 19.45
N THR A 290 11.83 -11.80 20.77
CA THR A 290 13.08 -12.04 21.50
C THR A 290 12.87 -13.24 22.43
N GLY A 291 13.83 -14.18 22.46
CA GLY A 291 13.70 -15.37 23.31
C GLY A 291 12.50 -16.26 22.96
N ARG A 292 12.26 -16.47 21.67
CA ARG A 292 11.09 -17.19 21.14
C ARG A 292 10.98 -18.61 21.72
N SER A 293 9.84 -18.90 22.35
CA SER A 293 9.49 -20.23 22.88
C SER A 293 8.17 -20.67 22.24
N THR A 294 8.23 -21.19 21.02
CA THR A 294 7.03 -21.65 20.32
C THR A 294 6.53 -22.98 20.90
N PRO A 295 5.20 -23.21 20.95
CA PRO A 295 4.65 -24.49 21.37
C PRO A 295 5.18 -25.68 20.54
N GLN A 296 5.17 -26.87 21.14
CA GLN A 296 5.50 -28.11 20.42
C GLN A 296 4.58 -28.26 19.20
N GLY A 297 5.15 -28.58 18.04
CA GLY A 297 4.38 -28.74 16.80
C GLY A 297 4.12 -27.44 16.03
N TRP A 298 4.58 -26.27 16.51
CA TRP A 298 4.45 -24.99 15.80
C TRP A 298 4.92 -25.06 14.34
N THR A 299 6.13 -25.57 14.08
CA THR A 299 6.67 -25.72 12.72
C THR A 299 5.79 -26.61 11.83
N ARG A 300 5.17 -27.64 12.41
CA ARG A 300 4.24 -28.52 11.69
C ARG A 300 2.95 -27.77 11.32
N ILE A 301 2.40 -26.99 12.25
CA ILE A 301 1.20 -26.16 12.02
C ILE A 301 1.49 -25.12 10.93
N VAL A 302 2.61 -24.39 11.03
CA VAL A 302 3.04 -23.42 10.01
C VAL A 302 3.15 -24.08 8.64
N SER A 303 3.83 -25.23 8.55
CA SER A 303 4.02 -25.95 7.29
C SER A 303 2.69 -26.42 6.67
N ALA A 304 1.78 -26.94 7.49
CA ALA A 304 0.46 -27.39 7.05
C ALA A 304 -0.39 -26.22 6.53
N VAL A 305 -0.46 -25.13 7.29
CA VAL A 305 -1.23 -23.94 6.92
C VAL A 305 -0.65 -23.27 5.68
N ALA A 306 0.67 -23.18 5.59
CA ALA A 306 1.34 -22.66 4.39
C ALA A 306 1.02 -23.53 3.16
N ALA A 307 0.97 -24.85 3.29
CA ALA A 307 0.60 -25.73 2.18
C ALA A 307 -0.85 -25.50 1.71
N TRP A 308 -1.82 -25.45 2.64
CA TRP A 308 -3.23 -25.23 2.31
C TRP A 308 -3.49 -23.86 1.66
N VAL A 309 -2.93 -22.80 2.25
CA VAL A 309 -3.11 -21.43 1.73
C VAL A 309 -2.38 -21.26 0.40
N SER A 310 -1.17 -21.82 0.26
CA SER A 310 -0.41 -21.81 -1.01
C SER A 310 -1.19 -22.47 -2.14
N GLU A 311 -1.81 -23.62 -1.89
CA GLU A 311 -2.64 -24.32 -2.88
C GLU A 311 -3.85 -23.51 -3.34
N GLY A 312 -4.52 -22.82 -2.41
CA GLY A 312 -5.71 -22.02 -2.74
C GLY A 312 -5.42 -20.63 -3.33
N THR A 313 -4.23 -20.07 -3.11
CA THR A 313 -3.89 -18.68 -3.50
C THR A 313 -2.81 -18.58 -4.57
N GLY A 314 -2.02 -19.63 -4.78
CA GLY A 314 -0.84 -19.62 -5.65
C GLY A 314 0.38 -18.90 -5.08
N TRP A 315 0.35 -18.48 -3.80
CA TRP A 315 1.53 -17.91 -3.14
C TRP A 315 2.59 -19.00 -2.91
N ASP A 316 3.87 -18.68 -3.15
CA ASP A 316 5.01 -19.54 -2.83
C ASP A 316 4.93 -20.07 -1.38
N ARG A 317 4.98 -21.40 -1.27
CA ARG A 317 4.79 -22.11 0.00
C ARG A 317 5.88 -21.78 1.01
N THR A 318 7.13 -21.68 0.56
CA THR A 318 8.29 -21.46 1.44
C THR A 318 8.25 -20.05 1.99
N GLU A 319 8.06 -19.07 1.11
CA GLU A 319 7.91 -17.68 1.49
C GLU A 319 6.73 -17.48 2.45
N LEU A 320 5.58 -18.10 2.18
CA LEU A 320 4.42 -18.03 3.07
C LEU A 320 4.71 -18.65 4.45
N ALA A 321 5.37 -19.81 4.50
CA ALA A 321 5.76 -20.45 5.75
C ALA A 321 6.66 -19.53 6.59
N ASP A 322 7.65 -18.87 5.97
CA ASP A 322 8.55 -17.93 6.65
C ASP A 322 7.78 -16.75 7.26
N HIS A 323 6.82 -16.17 6.51
CA HIS A 323 6.01 -15.07 7.03
C HIS A 323 5.09 -15.51 8.18
N LEU A 324 4.43 -16.66 8.05
CA LEU A 324 3.55 -17.21 9.09
C LEU A 324 4.33 -17.59 10.35
N ASP A 325 5.56 -18.07 10.19
CA ASP A 325 6.44 -18.44 11.30
C ASP A 325 6.76 -17.21 12.19
N VAL A 326 7.15 -16.09 11.56
CA VAL A 326 7.47 -14.84 12.27
C VAL A 326 6.27 -14.25 13.02
N CYS A 327 5.04 -14.59 12.62
CA CYS A 327 3.82 -14.07 13.26
C CYS A 327 3.55 -14.58 14.68
N TRP A 328 4.34 -15.52 15.24
CA TRP A 328 4.16 -15.98 16.62
C TRP A 328 4.08 -14.80 17.62
N PRO A 329 3.13 -14.81 18.58
CA PRO A 329 2.19 -15.88 18.97
C PRO A 329 0.83 -15.87 18.24
N LEU A 330 0.69 -15.16 17.12
CA LEU A 330 -0.51 -15.24 16.30
C LEU A 330 -0.59 -16.59 15.60
N HIS A 331 -1.66 -17.35 15.80
CA HIS A 331 -1.82 -18.65 15.16
C HIS A 331 -1.82 -18.51 13.62
N PRO A 332 -1.18 -19.41 12.85
CA PRO A 332 -1.03 -19.22 11.39
C PRO A 332 -2.38 -19.11 10.65
N ILE A 333 -3.41 -19.86 11.06
CA ILE A 333 -4.77 -19.71 10.52
C ILE A 333 -5.35 -18.33 10.87
N SER A 334 -5.17 -17.82 12.10
CA SER A 334 -5.61 -16.48 12.47
C SER A 334 -4.93 -15.42 11.60
N ALA A 335 -3.61 -15.54 11.39
CA ALA A 335 -2.85 -14.65 10.52
C ALA A 335 -3.38 -14.64 9.08
N ALA A 336 -3.70 -15.81 8.53
CA ALA A 336 -4.27 -15.93 7.20
C ALA A 336 -5.68 -15.30 7.07
N LEU A 337 -6.48 -15.37 8.14
CA LEU A 337 -7.83 -14.81 8.14
C LEU A 337 -7.88 -13.28 8.33
N LEU A 338 -6.79 -12.62 8.78
CA LEU A 338 -6.76 -11.17 8.96
C LEU A 338 -7.07 -10.40 7.68
N GLY A 339 -6.57 -10.87 6.54
CA GLY A 339 -6.81 -10.22 5.25
C GLY A 339 -8.29 -10.21 4.87
N PRO A 340 -8.94 -11.38 4.74
CA PRO A 340 -10.39 -11.49 4.53
C PRO A 340 -11.24 -10.74 5.56
N LEU A 341 -10.83 -10.76 6.84
CA LEU A 341 -11.57 -10.16 7.95
C LEU A 341 -11.58 -8.63 7.87
N PHE A 342 -10.41 -8.02 7.65
CA PHE A 342 -10.28 -6.57 7.55
C PHE A 342 -10.56 -6.03 6.16
N HIS A 343 -10.93 -6.89 5.21
CA HIS A 343 -11.25 -6.50 3.85
C HIS A 343 -12.49 -5.59 3.80
N SER A 344 -12.27 -4.29 3.64
CA SER A 344 -13.32 -3.29 3.44
C SER A 344 -13.44 -2.90 1.97
N ARG A 345 -14.68 -2.60 1.51
CA ARG A 345 -14.89 -1.97 0.20
C ARG A 345 -14.18 -0.62 0.06
N SER A 346 -13.86 0.01 1.18
CA SER A 346 -13.19 1.32 1.27
C SER A 346 -11.66 1.23 1.22
N ALA A 347 -11.09 0.03 1.06
CA ALA A 347 -9.67 -0.23 0.86
C ALA A 347 -8.74 0.37 1.94
N GLN A 348 -9.20 0.37 3.20
CA GLN A 348 -8.42 0.80 4.39
C GLN A 348 -8.03 -0.38 5.30
N ASN A 349 -7.72 -1.54 4.71
CA ASN A 349 -7.50 -2.79 5.46
C ASN A 349 -6.30 -2.69 6.43
N GLU A 350 -5.28 -1.91 6.06
CA GLU A 350 -4.09 -1.67 6.87
C GLU A 350 -4.41 -0.97 8.20
N ARG A 351 -5.37 -0.03 8.21
CA ARG A 351 -5.74 0.70 9.45
C ARG A 351 -6.34 -0.23 10.48
N SER A 352 -7.22 -1.13 10.05
CA SER A 352 -7.82 -2.15 10.89
C SER A 352 -6.78 -3.15 11.41
N LEU A 353 -5.84 -3.56 10.54
CA LEU A 353 -4.71 -4.39 10.97
C LEU A 353 -3.87 -3.71 12.05
N PHE A 354 -3.51 -2.44 11.87
CA PHE A 354 -2.72 -1.72 12.87
C PHE A 354 -3.48 -1.46 14.16
N ALA A 355 -4.80 -1.21 14.08
CA ALA A 355 -5.63 -1.15 15.28
C ALA A 355 -5.57 -2.49 16.02
N PHE A 356 -5.80 -3.61 15.32
CA PHE A 356 -5.70 -4.95 15.90
C PHE A 356 -4.34 -5.25 16.54
N LEU A 357 -3.25 -4.94 15.83
CA LEU A 357 -1.89 -5.28 16.28
C LEU A 357 -1.38 -4.36 17.40
N SER A 358 -1.71 -3.06 17.36
CA SER A 358 -1.05 -2.04 18.19
C SER A 358 -1.98 -1.32 19.18
N ALA A 359 -3.29 -1.30 18.95
CA ALA A 359 -4.22 -0.67 19.90
C ALA A 359 -4.25 -1.46 21.21
N GLY A 360 -4.49 -0.78 22.33
CA GLY A 360 -4.65 -1.41 23.64
C GLY A 360 -6.12 -1.75 23.94
N GLU A 361 -6.92 -1.98 22.91
CA GLU A 361 -8.35 -2.30 23.04
C GLU A 361 -8.53 -3.75 23.54
N PRO A 362 -9.60 -4.05 24.29
CA PRO A 362 -9.86 -5.42 24.74
C PRO A 362 -9.84 -6.42 23.58
N LEU A 363 -9.29 -7.61 23.80
CA LEU A 363 -9.22 -8.72 22.83
C LEU A 363 -8.33 -8.46 21.60
N SER A 364 -7.72 -7.29 21.47
CA SER A 364 -6.70 -7.00 20.45
C SER A 364 -5.47 -7.89 20.62
N PHE A 365 -4.61 -7.96 19.60
CA PHE A 365 -3.36 -8.72 19.71
C PHE A 365 -2.46 -8.16 20.82
N ARG A 366 -2.36 -6.84 20.95
CA ARG A 366 -1.55 -6.22 22.01
C ARG A 366 -2.10 -6.48 23.41
N ASP A 367 -3.42 -6.49 23.56
CA ASP A 367 -4.07 -6.87 24.82
C ASP A 367 -3.77 -8.34 25.16
N PHE A 368 -3.83 -9.23 24.17
CA PHE A 368 -3.44 -10.64 24.33
C PHE A 368 -1.99 -10.79 24.81
N LEU A 369 -1.03 -10.09 24.18
CA LEU A 369 0.38 -10.11 24.61
C LEU A 369 0.55 -9.67 26.06
N ARG A 370 -0.26 -8.71 26.53
CA ARG A 370 -0.21 -8.20 27.91
C ARG A 370 -0.88 -9.12 28.92
N THR A 371 -1.78 -10.00 28.50
CA THR A 371 -2.63 -10.79 29.40
C THR A 371 -2.27 -12.27 29.42
N HIS A 372 -1.49 -12.77 28.45
CA HIS A 372 -1.19 -14.19 28.29
C HIS A 372 0.31 -14.50 28.40
N GLY A 373 0.63 -15.74 28.80
CA GLY A 373 1.99 -16.27 28.89
C GLY A 373 2.50 -16.90 27.58
N PRO A 374 3.79 -17.28 27.51
CA PRO A 374 4.48 -17.70 26.29
C PRO A 374 3.89 -18.93 25.60
N ASP A 375 3.21 -19.81 26.35
CA ASP A 375 2.62 -21.04 25.80
C ASP A 375 1.27 -20.80 25.10
N SER A 376 0.73 -19.58 25.16
CA SER A 376 -0.56 -19.23 24.58
C SER A 376 -0.44 -18.77 23.13
N LEU A 377 -1.42 -19.15 22.30
CA LEU A 377 -1.57 -18.65 20.93
C LEU A 377 -2.82 -17.78 20.77
N TYR A 378 -2.72 -16.78 19.89
CA TYR A 378 -3.88 -16.02 19.45
C TYR A 378 -4.61 -16.79 18.34
N THR A 379 -5.56 -17.63 18.74
CA THR A 379 -6.32 -18.55 17.91
C THR A 379 -7.55 -17.91 17.25
N VAL A 380 -8.23 -18.67 16.39
CA VAL A 380 -9.32 -18.19 15.53
C VAL A 380 -10.55 -17.76 16.33
N ASP A 381 -10.83 -18.42 17.46
CA ASP A 381 -11.89 -18.06 18.40
C ASP A 381 -11.69 -16.67 19.01
N ARG A 382 -10.45 -16.32 19.38
CA ARG A 382 -10.11 -14.99 19.90
C ARG A 382 -10.26 -13.92 18.82
N LEU A 383 -9.89 -14.27 17.58
CA LEU A 383 -10.08 -13.39 16.43
C LEU A 383 -11.58 -13.14 16.17
N PHE A 384 -12.41 -14.17 16.32
CA PHE A 384 -13.87 -14.05 16.25
C PHE A 384 -14.41 -13.11 17.34
N ASP A 385 -13.96 -13.26 18.58
CA ASP A 385 -14.41 -12.41 19.70
C ASP A 385 -14.00 -10.95 19.50
N TYR A 386 -12.75 -10.70 19.07
CA TYR A 386 -12.28 -9.37 18.70
C TYR A 386 -13.12 -8.74 17.58
N ALA A 387 -13.37 -9.50 16.52
CA ALA A 387 -14.19 -9.05 15.40
C ALA A 387 -15.63 -8.75 15.84
N THR A 388 -16.23 -9.56 16.71
CA THR A 388 -17.56 -9.31 17.28
C THR A 388 -17.60 -7.96 18.00
N GLY A 389 -16.58 -7.68 18.83
CA GLY A 389 -16.43 -6.42 19.55
C GLY A 389 -16.26 -5.20 18.64
N MET A 390 -15.56 -5.35 17.51
CA MET A 390 -15.39 -4.28 16.52
C MET A 390 -16.65 -4.03 15.68
N ILE A 391 -17.33 -5.10 15.25
CA ILE A 391 -18.45 -5.02 14.30
C ILE A 391 -19.70 -4.49 15.01
N GLY A 392 -19.89 -4.79 16.30
CA GLY A 392 -21.08 -4.39 17.07
C GLY A 392 -22.40 -4.72 16.37
N GLY A 393 -23.49 -4.03 16.72
CA GLY A 393 -24.78 -4.14 16.04
C GLY A 393 -24.81 -3.59 14.60
N ARG A 394 -23.67 -3.19 14.02
CA ARG A 394 -23.58 -2.58 12.66
C ARG A 394 -23.44 -3.61 11.55
N VAL A 395 -24.03 -4.78 11.76
CA VAL A 395 -24.29 -5.78 10.73
C VAL A 395 -25.42 -5.28 9.81
N LEU A 396 -25.10 -4.42 8.87
CA LEU A 396 -25.97 -4.12 7.73
C LEU A 396 -25.18 -4.39 6.44
N GLY A 397 -24.94 -5.68 6.16
CA GLY A 397 -24.19 -6.14 5.01
C GLY A 397 -24.34 -7.64 4.73
N ARG A 398 -23.65 -8.13 3.69
CA ARG A 398 -23.75 -9.52 3.19
C ARG A 398 -23.24 -10.56 4.20
N ASP A 399 -22.19 -10.23 4.96
CA ASP A 399 -21.53 -11.17 5.86
C ASP A 399 -22.21 -11.28 7.22
N GLY A 400 -23.01 -10.28 7.61
CA GLY A 400 -23.54 -10.29 8.96
C GLY A 400 -24.76 -11.21 9.19
N ARG A 401 -25.44 -11.67 8.11
CA ARG A 401 -26.35 -12.83 8.24
C ARG A 401 -25.60 -14.10 8.66
N ARG A 402 -24.39 -14.31 8.11
CA ARG A 402 -23.53 -15.44 8.48
C ARG A 402 -23.01 -15.26 9.90
N TRP A 403 -22.63 -14.04 10.28
CA TRP A 403 -22.24 -13.71 11.66
C TRP A 403 -23.33 -14.02 12.68
N ALA A 404 -24.55 -13.52 12.45
CA ALA A 404 -25.70 -13.78 13.32
C ALA A 404 -26.04 -15.28 13.42
N ALA A 405 -25.82 -16.05 12.35
CA ALA A 405 -25.99 -17.50 12.38
C ALA A 405 -24.97 -18.18 13.30
N ILE A 406 -23.71 -17.73 13.31
CA ILE A 406 -22.67 -18.24 14.22
C ILE A 406 -23.01 -17.88 15.67
N GLU A 407 -23.39 -16.62 15.95
CA GLU A 407 -23.83 -16.20 17.29
C GLU A 407 -25.04 -17.00 17.78
N THR A 408 -26.02 -17.24 16.89
CA THR A 408 -27.19 -18.06 17.20
C THR A 408 -26.81 -19.51 17.49
N ALA A 409 -25.84 -20.06 16.76
CA ALA A 409 -25.34 -21.42 17.00
C ALA A 409 -24.64 -21.52 18.37
N ILE A 410 -23.82 -20.53 18.72
CA ILE A 410 -23.15 -20.44 20.03
C ILE A 410 -24.18 -20.32 21.16
N GLN A 411 -25.21 -19.49 21.00
CA GLN A 411 -26.29 -19.35 22.00
C GLN A 411 -27.14 -20.60 22.19
N ARG A 412 -27.13 -21.52 21.20
CA ARG A 412 -27.85 -22.79 21.23
C ARG A 412 -27.00 -23.96 21.71
N LEU A 413 -25.75 -23.73 22.11
CA LEU A 413 -24.93 -24.77 22.70
C LEU A 413 -25.65 -25.41 23.88
N PRO A 414 -25.71 -26.75 23.96
CA PRO A 414 -26.28 -27.45 25.10
C PRO A 414 -25.63 -27.02 26.42
N PRO A 415 -26.35 -27.02 27.55
CA PRO A 415 -25.80 -26.67 28.87
C PRO A 415 -24.56 -27.49 29.29
N GLU A 416 -24.44 -28.71 28.78
CA GLU A 416 -23.30 -29.62 29.00
C GLU A 416 -22.07 -29.32 28.13
N SER A 417 -22.15 -28.34 27.22
CA SER A 417 -21.04 -27.95 26.35
C SER A 417 -19.91 -27.29 27.15
N ASP A 418 -18.68 -27.54 26.73
CA ASP A 418 -17.49 -26.96 27.34
C ASP A 418 -16.91 -25.79 26.50
N ALA A 419 -15.83 -25.17 27.00
CA ALA A 419 -15.16 -24.08 26.30
C ALA A 419 -14.56 -24.51 24.95
N VAL A 420 -14.26 -25.80 24.77
CA VAL A 420 -13.73 -26.34 23.51
C VAL A 420 -14.85 -26.39 22.47
N ASP A 421 -16.07 -26.74 22.86
CA ASP A 421 -17.23 -26.72 21.95
C ASP A 421 -17.52 -25.33 21.39
N GLU A 422 -17.46 -24.31 22.26
CA GLU A 422 -17.58 -22.92 21.82
C GLU A 422 -16.42 -22.51 20.90
N GLN A 423 -15.19 -22.92 21.23
CA GLN A 423 -14.00 -22.65 20.42
C GLN A 423 -14.10 -23.27 19.02
N VAL A 424 -14.58 -24.52 18.92
CA VAL A 424 -14.81 -25.23 17.66
C VAL A 424 -15.86 -24.51 16.84
N LEU A 425 -17.00 -24.12 17.42
CA LEU A 425 -18.04 -23.40 16.70
C LEU A 425 -17.56 -22.06 16.15
N LYS A 426 -16.82 -21.27 16.94
CA LYS A 426 -16.23 -20.00 16.48
C LYS A 426 -15.25 -20.24 15.34
N THR A 427 -14.41 -21.28 15.45
CA THR A 427 -13.42 -21.64 14.44
C THR A 427 -14.07 -22.07 13.13
N VAL A 428 -15.02 -23.01 13.19
CA VAL A 428 -15.79 -23.49 12.03
C VAL A 428 -16.55 -22.33 11.39
N GLY A 429 -17.21 -21.50 12.19
CA GLY A 429 -17.97 -20.34 11.72
C GLY A 429 -17.11 -19.34 10.95
N LEU A 430 -15.96 -18.95 11.52
CA LEU A 430 -15.07 -17.98 10.87
C LEU A 430 -14.41 -18.55 9.61
N LEU A 431 -14.00 -19.83 9.64
CA LEU A 431 -13.48 -20.53 8.46
C LEU A 431 -14.54 -20.65 7.36
N ALA A 432 -15.78 -21.02 7.68
CA ALA A 432 -16.86 -21.11 6.71
C ALA A 432 -17.23 -19.74 6.11
N MET A 433 -17.03 -18.65 6.87
CA MET A 433 -17.32 -17.31 6.39
C MET A 433 -16.21 -16.73 5.51
N LEU A 434 -14.94 -16.95 5.87
CA LEU A 434 -13.79 -16.23 5.31
C LEU A 434 -12.72 -17.14 4.67
N GLY A 435 -12.64 -18.40 5.06
CA GLY A 435 -11.54 -19.30 4.74
C GLY A 435 -11.37 -19.57 3.25
N ASP A 436 -12.48 -19.70 2.50
CA ASP A 436 -12.45 -19.91 1.05
C ASP A 436 -11.65 -18.81 0.31
N ARG A 437 -11.61 -17.57 0.84
CA ARG A 437 -10.86 -16.45 0.23
C ARG A 437 -9.34 -16.62 0.30
N VAL A 438 -8.86 -17.54 1.14
CA VAL A 438 -7.44 -17.82 1.39
C VAL A 438 -7.11 -19.31 1.25
N GLY A 439 -8.00 -20.12 0.67
CA GLY A 439 -7.76 -21.55 0.48
C GLY A 439 -7.97 -22.42 1.72
N LEU A 440 -8.54 -21.89 2.80
CA LEU A 440 -8.78 -22.62 4.04
C LEU A 440 -10.23 -23.10 4.11
N ARG A 441 -10.44 -24.41 4.13
CA ARG A 441 -11.78 -25.00 4.32
C ARG A 441 -12.01 -25.31 5.79
N ALA A 442 -13.27 -25.25 6.25
CA ALA A 442 -13.65 -25.73 7.57
C ALA A 442 -13.68 -27.28 7.59
N SER A 443 -12.52 -27.90 7.71
CA SER A 443 -12.30 -29.35 7.80
C SER A 443 -11.87 -29.76 9.20
N SER A 444 -12.03 -31.04 9.56
CA SER A 444 -11.53 -31.57 10.83
C SER A 444 -10.03 -31.28 11.03
N GLU A 445 -9.23 -31.38 9.97
CA GLU A 445 -7.79 -31.10 10.02
C GLU A 445 -7.49 -29.64 10.37
N THR A 446 -8.18 -28.69 9.73
CA THR A 446 -8.00 -27.25 10.00
C THR A 446 -8.52 -26.84 11.38
N VAL A 447 -9.61 -27.47 11.84
CA VAL A 447 -10.18 -27.20 13.17
C VAL A 447 -9.26 -27.76 14.25
N ALA A 448 -8.78 -28.99 14.07
CA ALA A 448 -7.78 -29.60 14.95
C ALA A 448 -6.52 -28.73 15.01
N ALA A 449 -6.01 -28.21 13.90
CA ALA A 449 -4.85 -27.33 13.91
C ALA A 449 -5.02 -26.09 14.83
N CYS A 450 -6.25 -25.58 15.00
CA CYS A 450 -6.54 -24.41 15.85
C CYS A 450 -6.86 -24.74 17.31
N VAL A 451 -7.44 -25.90 17.57
CA VAL A 451 -8.10 -26.22 18.85
C VAL A 451 -7.37 -27.35 19.59
N ASP A 452 -6.49 -28.10 18.92
CA ASP A 452 -6.10 -29.42 19.40
C ASP A 452 -5.05 -29.41 20.53
N HIS A 453 -5.58 -29.44 21.75
CA HIS A 453 -4.93 -29.99 22.93
C HIS A 453 -5.37 -31.47 23.13
N GLY A 454 -4.84 -32.41 22.34
CA GLY A 454 -4.96 -33.86 22.62
C GLY A 454 -6.27 -34.56 22.20
N GLY A 455 -6.69 -34.41 20.95
CA GLY A 455 -7.89 -34.99 20.33
C GLY A 455 -9.20 -34.34 20.76
N ALA A 456 -9.16 -33.15 21.38
CA ALA A 456 -10.36 -32.47 21.91
C ALA A 456 -11.26 -31.94 20.79
N ALA A 457 -10.68 -31.55 19.66
CA ALA A 457 -11.40 -31.06 18.49
C ALA A 457 -12.31 -32.14 17.88
N ASP A 458 -11.82 -33.36 17.70
CA ASP A 458 -12.61 -34.44 17.07
C ASP A 458 -13.81 -34.86 17.92
N ARG A 459 -13.63 -34.97 19.24
CA ARG A 459 -14.73 -35.25 20.18
C ARG A 459 -15.80 -34.16 20.16
N SER A 460 -15.37 -32.90 20.11
CA SER A 460 -16.29 -31.77 20.02
C SER A 460 -17.03 -31.75 18.68
N LEU A 461 -16.34 -31.99 17.56
CA LEU A 461 -16.96 -32.09 16.24
C LEU A 461 -17.99 -33.22 16.14
N GLU A 462 -17.78 -34.34 16.84
CA GLU A 462 -18.78 -35.41 16.93
C GLU A 462 -20.02 -35.00 17.74
N ARG A 463 -19.86 -34.24 18.82
CA ARG A 463 -20.98 -33.72 19.63
C ARG A 463 -21.81 -32.64 18.93
N LEU A 464 -21.18 -31.86 18.05
CA LEU A 464 -21.77 -30.70 17.38
C LEU A 464 -22.41 -31.01 16.01
N LYS A 465 -22.26 -32.24 15.49
CA LYS A 465 -22.99 -32.73 14.31
C LYS A 465 -24.46 -32.93 14.63
#